data_AF-A0A950HUN4-F1
#
_entry.id   AF-A0A950HUN4-F1
#
_cell.length_a   1.000
_cell.length_b   1.000
_cell.length_c   1.000
_cell.angle_alpha   90.00
_cell.angle_beta   90.00
_cell.angle_gamma   90.00
#
_symmetry.space_group_name_H-M   'P 1'
#
loop_
_entity.id
_entity.type
_entity.pdbx_description
1 polymer ?
#
loop_
_entity_poly.entity_id
_entity_poly.type
_entity_poly.pdbx_seq_one_letter_code
_entity_poly.pdbx_strand_id
1 'polypeptide(L)'
;MRRKLRTAIAKPKLTQKRNLRAAVHRHRTFTKQGFLERSFTLAFRGLVYPQIWEDPAVDLEALQIMPGSHVVTIASGGCNVLSYLTADPGHITAVDLNAAHIALIRLKLCAARHLPDHETFFGFFGHANEEGNVAAYKRYVQPHLDA
;
A
#
# COMPACT_ATOMS: atom_id res chain seq x y z
N MET A 1 17.05 8.94 -19.50
CA MET A 1 17.82 7.87 -18.83
C MET A 1 16.91 7.17 -17.82
N ARG A 2 16.22 6.07 -18.20
CA ARG A 2 15.24 5.40 -17.33
C ARG A 2 15.96 4.57 -16.26
N ARG A 3 16.14 5.14 -15.05
CA ARG A 3 16.61 4.38 -13.89
C ARG A 3 15.54 3.34 -13.57
N LYS A 4 15.86 2.04 -13.70
CA LYS A 4 14.96 0.96 -13.29
C LYS A 4 14.71 1.13 -11.79
N LEU A 5 13.51 1.55 -11.40
CA LEU A 5 13.06 1.56 -10.02
C LEU A 5 13.17 0.13 -9.50
N ARG A 6 14.24 -0.19 -8.76
CA ARG A 6 14.44 -1.51 -8.17
C ARG A 6 13.53 -1.59 -6.95
N THR A 7 12.29 -2.04 -7.17
CA THR A 7 11.43 -2.43 -6.06
C THR A 7 12.01 -3.71 -5.45
N ALA A 8 12.79 -3.59 -4.38
CA ALA A 8 13.17 -4.74 -3.56
C ALA A 8 11.95 -5.12 -2.73
N ILE A 9 11.23 -6.13 -3.20
CA ILE A 9 9.98 -6.56 -2.58
C ILE A 9 10.28 -7.72 -1.62
N ALA A 10 10.07 -7.49 -0.32
CA ALA A 10 10.05 -8.58 0.64
C ALA A 10 8.84 -9.50 0.36
N LYS A 11 9.09 -10.78 0.06
CA LYS A 11 8.03 -11.80 -0.06
C LYS A 11 7.29 -11.91 1.28
N PRO A 12 5.95 -11.92 1.32
CA PRO A 12 5.20 -12.13 2.55
C PRO A 12 5.39 -13.60 2.97
N LYS A 13 6.39 -13.87 3.81
CA LYS A 13 6.53 -15.17 4.47
C LYS A 13 5.40 -15.33 5.50
N LEU A 14 5.06 -16.59 5.83
CA LEU A 14 4.15 -17.05 6.92
C LEU A 14 4.28 -16.30 8.28
N THR A 15 5.31 -15.47 8.43
CA THR A 15 5.63 -14.54 9.50
C THR A 15 4.59 -13.43 9.75
N GLN A 16 3.77 -13.02 8.77
CA GLN A 16 2.81 -11.89 8.88
C GLN A 16 1.77 -12.06 10.01
N LYS A 17 1.06 -13.20 10.06
CA LYS A 17 0.07 -13.47 11.13
C LYS A 17 0.72 -13.51 12.52
N ARG A 18 1.96 -14.00 12.62
CA ARG A 18 2.71 -14.07 13.88
C ARG A 18 3.13 -12.68 14.35
N ASN A 19 3.56 -11.82 13.44
CA ASN A 19 3.97 -10.45 13.73
C ASN A 19 2.79 -9.58 14.17
N LEU A 20 1.62 -9.70 13.51
CA LEU A 20 0.41 -8.98 13.92
C LEU A 20 -0.06 -9.42 15.31
N ARG A 21 -0.08 -10.73 15.57
CA ARG A 21 -0.41 -11.25 16.91
C ARG A 21 0.57 -10.75 17.97
N ALA A 22 1.87 -10.73 17.68
CA ALA A 22 2.89 -10.23 18.61
C ALA A 22 2.80 -8.72 18.84
N ALA A 23 2.43 -7.94 17.83
CA ALA A 23 2.30 -6.48 17.93
C ALA A 23 1.03 -6.04 18.66
N VAL A 24 -0.09 -6.74 18.43
CA VAL A 24 -1.43 -6.31 18.86
C VAL A 24 -1.96 -7.09 20.07
N HIS A 25 -1.67 -8.39 20.21
CA HIS A 25 -2.21 -9.19 21.31
C HIS A 25 -1.29 -9.15 22.53
N ARG A 26 -1.49 -8.16 23.39
CA ARG A 26 -0.71 -7.98 24.62
C ARG A 26 -1.38 -8.65 25.84
N HIS A 27 -2.66 -9.00 25.75
CA HIS A 27 -3.42 -9.54 26.88
C HIS A 27 -3.94 -10.97 26.66
N ARG A 28 -4.06 -11.72 27.77
CA ARG A 28 -4.59 -13.11 27.77
C ARG A 28 -5.99 -13.16 27.17
N THR A 29 -6.28 -14.28 26.50
CA THR A 29 -7.50 -14.48 25.68
C THR A 29 -8.81 -14.28 26.42
N PHE A 30 -8.84 -14.58 27.72
CA PHE A 30 -10.04 -14.54 28.58
C PHE A 30 -10.26 -13.20 29.29
N THR A 31 -9.47 -12.17 28.97
CA THR A 31 -9.69 -10.82 29.49
C THR A 31 -10.55 -10.01 28.53
N LYS A 32 -11.35 -9.06 29.04
CA LYS A 32 -12.13 -8.12 28.20
C LYS A 32 -11.24 -7.43 27.17
N GLN A 33 -10.01 -7.09 27.57
CA GLN A 33 -9.02 -6.44 26.70
C GLN A 33 -8.52 -7.36 25.58
N GLY A 34 -8.24 -8.64 25.88
CA GLY A 34 -7.87 -9.62 24.85
C GLY A 34 -8.99 -9.96 23.86
N PHE A 35 -10.26 -9.83 24.27
CA PHE A 35 -11.41 -9.92 23.36
C PHE A 35 -11.47 -8.70 22.42
N LEU A 36 -11.31 -7.48 22.95
CA LEU A 36 -11.28 -6.25 22.16
C LEU A 36 -10.14 -6.23 21.14
N GLU A 37 -8.92 -6.67 21.52
CA GLU A 37 -7.80 -6.83 20.58
C GLU A 37 -8.12 -7.83 19.45
N ARG A 38 -8.85 -8.90 19.80
CA ARG A 38 -9.55 -9.87 18.94
C ARG A 38 -10.36 -9.20 17.83
N SER A 39 -11.37 -8.46 18.29
CA SER A 39 -12.36 -7.80 17.46
C SER A 39 -11.73 -6.68 16.63
N PHE A 40 -10.79 -5.93 17.20
CA PHE A 40 -10.01 -4.93 16.48
C PHE A 40 -9.25 -5.56 15.32
N THR A 41 -8.51 -6.65 15.57
CA THR A 41 -7.77 -7.34 14.51
C THR A 41 -8.70 -7.83 13.41
N LEU A 42 -9.90 -8.32 13.76
CA LEU A 42 -10.88 -8.76 12.77
C LEU A 42 -11.41 -7.59 11.92
N ALA A 43 -11.74 -6.46 12.56
CA ALA A 43 -12.20 -5.26 11.87
C ALA A 43 -11.14 -4.68 10.92
N PHE A 44 -9.85 -4.80 11.26
CA PHE A 44 -8.72 -4.30 10.47
C PHE A 44 -8.14 -5.29 9.44
N ARG A 45 -8.83 -6.39 9.13
CA ARG A 45 -8.38 -7.36 8.09
C ARG A 45 -8.65 -6.93 6.66
N GLY A 46 -9.64 -6.06 6.43
CA GLY A 46 -9.99 -5.51 5.13
C GLY A 46 -9.32 -4.17 4.86
N LEU A 47 -9.66 -3.50 3.76
CA LEU A 47 -9.20 -2.11 3.53
C LEU A 47 -9.95 -1.18 4.49
N VAL A 48 -9.22 -0.52 5.39
CA VAL A 48 -9.79 0.40 6.40
C VAL A 48 -9.00 1.69 6.35
N TYR A 49 -9.66 2.81 6.07
CA TYR A 49 -9.01 4.09 5.75
C TYR A 49 -7.92 3.99 4.65
N PRO A 50 -8.19 3.36 3.48
CA PRO A 50 -7.19 3.17 2.43
C PRO A 50 -6.89 4.43 1.61
N GLN A 51 -7.54 5.54 1.95
CA GLN A 51 -7.34 6.86 1.38
C GLN A 51 -6.90 7.80 2.49
N ILE A 52 -5.90 8.61 2.15
CA ILE A 52 -5.27 9.59 3.01
C ILE A 52 -5.91 10.96 2.69
N TRP A 53 -6.13 11.79 3.71
CA TRP A 53 -6.82 13.10 3.59
C TRP A 53 -5.83 14.28 3.45
N GLU A 54 -4.56 14.01 3.71
CA GLU A 54 -3.44 14.93 3.64
C GLU A 54 -3.23 15.44 2.20
N ASP A 55 -2.85 16.72 2.09
CA ASP A 55 -2.49 17.32 0.80
C ASP A 55 -1.05 16.91 0.43
N PRO A 56 -0.85 16.12 -0.64
CA PRO A 56 0.48 15.67 -1.02
C PRO A 56 1.43 16.80 -1.42
N ALA A 57 0.92 17.96 -1.87
CA ALA A 57 1.76 19.11 -2.19
C ALA A 57 2.37 19.74 -0.93
N VAL A 58 1.56 19.90 0.12
CA VAL A 58 2.01 20.40 1.42
C VAL A 58 2.99 19.44 2.06
N ASP A 59 2.72 18.12 1.99
CA ASP A 59 3.65 17.11 2.51
C ASP A 59 5.00 17.16 1.79
N LEU A 60 5.01 17.27 0.46
CA LEU A 60 6.24 17.36 -0.32
C LEU A 60 7.05 18.64 -0.03
N GLU A 61 6.37 19.77 0.14
CA GLU A 61 6.99 21.04 0.51
C GLU A 61 7.63 20.95 1.90
N ALA A 62 6.90 20.43 2.88
CA ALA A 62 7.36 20.33 4.26
C ALA A 62 8.49 19.30 4.44
N LEU A 63 8.37 18.14 3.78
CA LEU A 63 9.35 17.06 3.92
C LEU A 63 10.62 17.27 3.09
N GLN A 64 10.58 18.14 2.08
CA GLN A 64 11.69 18.42 1.18
C GLN A 64 12.37 17.14 0.68
N ILE A 65 11.57 16.19 0.17
CA ILE A 65 12.09 14.92 -0.33
C ILE A 65 12.94 15.18 -1.58
N MET A 66 14.18 14.69 -1.57
CA MET A 66 15.16 14.88 -2.63
C MET A 66 15.60 13.55 -3.24
N PRO A 67 16.19 13.57 -4.45
CA PRO A 67 16.84 12.39 -5.02
C PRO A 67 17.86 11.78 -4.06
N GLY A 68 17.71 10.49 -3.78
CA GLY A 68 18.55 9.77 -2.81
C GLY A 68 18.01 9.71 -1.39
N SER A 69 16.95 10.45 -1.04
CA SER A 69 16.29 10.33 0.26
C SER A 69 15.77 8.92 0.51
N HIS A 70 15.83 8.47 1.77
CA HIS A 70 15.14 7.27 2.25
C HIS A 70 13.96 7.69 3.12
N VAL A 71 12.75 7.54 2.58
CA VAL A 71 11.51 7.89 3.29
C VAL A 71 10.95 6.65 4.01
N VAL A 72 10.51 6.82 5.25
CA VAL A 72 9.73 5.81 5.96
C VAL A 72 8.33 6.37 6.17
N THR A 73 7.30 5.65 5.74
CA THR A 73 5.91 6.09 5.85
C THR A 73 5.00 4.95 6.28
N ILE A 74 3.93 5.30 6.98
CA ILE A 74 2.80 4.39 7.15
C ILE A 74 2.18 4.18 5.76
N ALA A 75 1.92 2.92 5.42
CA ALA A 75 1.42 2.51 4.11
C ALA A 75 0.03 3.06 3.83
N SER A 76 -0.95 2.84 4.71
CA SER A 76 -2.32 3.42 4.66
C SER A 76 -2.95 3.38 3.26
N GLY A 77 -2.87 2.22 2.60
CA GLY A 77 -3.41 2.03 1.24
C GLY A 77 -2.61 2.71 0.11
N GLY A 78 -1.56 3.46 0.42
CA GLY A 78 -0.48 3.79 -0.51
C GLY A 78 -0.46 5.16 -1.13
N CYS A 79 -1.39 6.05 -0.80
CA CYS A 79 -1.48 7.36 -1.46
C CYS A 79 -0.18 8.16 -1.29
N ASN A 80 0.32 8.31 -0.05
CA ASN A 80 1.57 9.03 0.21
C ASN A 80 2.78 8.37 -0.44
N VAL A 81 2.81 7.03 -0.50
CA VAL A 81 3.88 6.31 -1.22
C VAL A 81 3.92 6.75 -2.68
N LEU A 82 2.78 6.79 -3.37
CA LEU A 82 2.73 7.22 -4.77
C LEU A 82 3.06 8.71 -4.92
N SER A 83 2.56 9.56 -4.02
CA SER A 83 2.87 11.00 -4.02
C SER A 83 4.37 11.26 -3.85
N TYR A 84 5.01 10.63 -2.86
CA TYR A 84 6.43 10.82 -2.57
C TYR A 84 7.35 10.28 -3.66
N LEU A 85 6.91 9.25 -4.41
CA LEU A 85 7.66 8.76 -5.57
C LEU A 85 7.85 9.83 -6.67
N THR A 86 6.98 10.84 -6.73
CA THR A 86 7.11 11.93 -7.72
C THR A 86 8.36 12.80 -7.49
N ALA A 87 8.93 12.79 -6.28
CA ALA A 87 10.17 13.49 -5.92
C ALA A 87 11.46 12.67 -6.18
N ASP A 88 11.36 11.50 -6.83
CA ASP A 88 12.48 10.57 -7.12
C ASP A 88 13.35 10.18 -5.90
N PRO A 89 12.77 9.85 -4.72
CA PRO A 89 13.56 9.41 -3.58
C PRO A 89 14.36 8.14 -3.93
N GLY A 90 15.51 7.97 -3.28
CA GLY A 90 16.32 6.77 -3.45
C GLY A 90 15.61 5.51 -2.98
N HIS A 91 14.81 5.61 -1.92
CA HIS A 91 14.07 4.48 -1.34
C HIS A 91 12.85 4.93 -0.52
N ILE A 92 11.77 4.15 -0.52
CA ILE A 92 10.63 4.32 0.39
C ILE A 92 10.36 3.00 1.11
N THR A 93 10.37 3.02 2.44
CA THR A 93 9.89 1.92 3.28
C THR A 93 8.47 2.23 3.74
N ALA A 94 7.50 1.56 3.12
CA ALA A 94 6.10 1.62 3.54
C ALA A 94 5.80 0.51 4.55
N VAL A 95 5.26 0.87 5.72
CA VAL A 95 4.97 -0.08 6.81
C VAL A 95 3.46 -0.09 7.10
N ASP A 96 2.86 -1.28 7.16
CA ASP A 96 1.49 -1.48 7.63
C ASP A 96 1.39 -2.74 8.49
N LEU A 97 0.42 -2.73 9.40
CA LEU A 97 -0.03 -3.92 10.11
C LEU A 97 -1.01 -4.74 9.25
N ASN A 98 -1.70 -4.08 8.33
CA ASN A 98 -2.67 -4.67 7.44
C ASN A 98 -2.05 -5.07 6.10
N ALA A 99 -1.95 -6.37 5.87
CA ALA A 99 -1.42 -6.92 4.63
C ALA A 99 -2.24 -6.50 3.39
N ALA A 100 -3.54 -6.21 3.53
CA ALA A 100 -4.37 -5.74 2.43
C ALA A 100 -3.92 -4.35 1.92
N HIS A 101 -3.47 -3.46 2.81
CA HIS A 101 -2.93 -2.15 2.42
C HIS A 101 -1.61 -2.29 1.65
N ILE A 102 -0.73 -3.21 2.09
CA ILE A 102 0.51 -3.52 1.36
C ILE A 102 0.19 -4.11 -0.01
N ALA A 103 -0.77 -5.03 -0.11
CA ALA A 103 -1.21 -5.58 -1.38
C ALA A 103 -1.78 -4.49 -2.31
N LEU A 104 -2.57 -3.55 -1.77
CA LEU A 104 -3.10 -2.42 -2.52
C LEU A 104 -2.01 -1.48 -3.05
N ILE A 105 -0.96 -1.20 -2.26
CA ILE A 105 0.21 -0.43 -2.73
C ILE A 105 0.84 -1.12 -3.93
N ARG A 106 1.06 -2.44 -3.85
CA ARG A 106 1.66 -3.20 -4.93
C ARG A 106 0.80 -3.18 -6.19
N LEU A 107 -0.50 -3.30 -6.01
CA LEU A 107 -1.48 -3.17 -7.08
C LEU A 107 -1.39 -1.80 -7.75
N LYS A 108 -1.38 -0.71 -6.97
CA LYS A 108 -1.23 0.67 -7.47
C LYS A 108 0.09 0.88 -8.22
N LEU A 109 1.22 0.43 -7.66
CA LEU A 109 2.53 0.53 -8.30
C LEU A 109 2.62 -0.28 -9.60
N CYS A 110 2.03 -1.46 -9.63
CA CYS A 110 1.97 -2.30 -10.82
C CYS A 110 1.10 -1.64 -11.90
N ALA A 111 -0.10 -1.21 -11.52
CA ALA A 111 -1.02 -0.53 -12.41
C ALA A 111 -0.40 0.75 -13.01
N ALA A 112 0.28 1.58 -12.21
CA ALA A 112 0.94 2.79 -12.68
C ALA A 112 2.05 2.54 -13.72
N ARG A 113 2.60 1.32 -13.77
CA ARG A 113 3.65 0.92 -14.72
C ARG A 113 3.11 0.24 -15.97
N HIS A 114 1.97 -0.41 -15.88
CA HIS A 114 1.52 -1.38 -16.88
C HIS A 114 0.15 -1.10 -17.50
N LEU A 115 -0.70 -0.28 -16.85
CA LEU A 115 -1.90 0.22 -17.52
C LEU A 115 -1.50 1.12 -18.70
N PRO A 116 -2.29 1.12 -19.79
CA PRO A 116 -1.88 1.74 -21.05
C PRO A 116 -1.76 3.26 -20.97
N ASP A 117 -2.56 3.90 -20.12
CA ASP A 117 -2.65 5.35 -20.01
C ASP A 117 -3.20 5.78 -18.65
N HIS A 118 -3.17 7.10 -18.41
CA HIS A 118 -3.68 7.73 -17.19
C HIS A 118 -5.19 7.52 -17.04
N GLU A 119 -5.96 7.58 -18.13
CA GLU A 119 -7.42 7.45 -18.06
C GLU A 119 -7.82 6.05 -17.55
N THR A 120 -7.19 5.00 -18.06
CA THR A 120 -7.41 3.63 -17.59
C THR A 120 -6.94 3.46 -16.14
N PHE A 121 -5.82 4.08 -15.76
CA PHE A 121 -5.38 4.08 -14.35
C PHE A 121 -6.39 4.77 -13.43
N PHE A 122 -6.89 5.93 -13.84
CA PHE A 122 -7.87 6.68 -13.08
C PHE A 122 -9.22 5.95 -13.04
N GLY A 123 -9.70 5.37 -14.14
CA GLY A 123 -10.90 4.51 -14.13
C GLY A 123 -10.75 3.34 -13.16
N PHE A 124 -9.58 2.70 -13.14
CA PHE A 124 -9.33 1.54 -12.27
C PHE A 124 -9.41 1.83 -10.77
N PHE A 125 -8.97 3.03 -10.32
CA PHE A 125 -8.94 3.38 -8.89
C PHE A 125 -9.94 4.47 -8.48
N GLY A 126 -10.25 5.40 -9.38
CA GLY A 126 -11.19 6.51 -9.19
C GLY A 126 -12.63 6.12 -9.50
N HIS A 127 -12.86 5.38 -10.58
CA HIS A 127 -14.17 4.79 -10.93
C HIS A 127 -14.16 3.27 -10.73
N ALA A 128 -13.80 2.85 -9.52
CA ALA A 128 -13.44 1.47 -9.21
C ALA A 128 -14.46 0.38 -9.60
N ASN A 129 -15.72 0.75 -9.86
CA ASN A 129 -16.81 -0.14 -10.27
C ASN A 129 -17.10 -0.17 -11.78
N GLU A 130 -16.24 0.38 -12.63
CA GLU A 130 -16.39 0.24 -14.09
C GLU A 130 -16.20 -1.21 -14.55
N GLU A 131 -17.07 -1.67 -15.47
CA GLU A 131 -17.03 -3.05 -15.99
C GLU A 131 -15.68 -3.41 -16.64
N GLY A 132 -15.03 -2.41 -17.27
CA GLY A 132 -13.73 -2.55 -17.92
C GLY A 132 -12.58 -2.85 -16.96
N ASN A 133 -12.71 -2.54 -15.68
CA ASN A 133 -11.63 -2.66 -14.70
C ASN A 133 -11.15 -4.12 -14.55
N VAL A 134 -12.08 -5.08 -14.52
CA VAL A 134 -11.69 -6.51 -14.39
C VAL A 134 -10.91 -6.98 -15.62
N ALA A 135 -11.29 -6.53 -16.81
CA ALA A 135 -10.58 -6.85 -18.04
C ALA A 135 -9.19 -6.19 -18.06
N ALA A 136 -9.10 -4.91 -17.69
CA ALA A 136 -7.84 -4.18 -17.58
C ALA A 136 -6.90 -4.84 -16.57
N TYR A 137 -7.41 -5.25 -15.40
CA TYR A 137 -6.65 -5.99 -14.39
C TYR A 137 -6.04 -7.27 -14.95
N LYS A 138 -6.87 -8.14 -15.55
CA LYS A 138 -6.44 -9.45 -16.08
C LYS A 138 -5.40 -9.28 -17.19
N ARG A 139 -5.60 -8.29 -18.06
CA ARG A 139 -4.75 -8.08 -19.24
C ARG A 139 -3.43 -7.41 -18.92
N TYR A 140 -3.44 -6.37 -18.09
CA TYR A 140 -2.29 -5.47 -17.93
C TYR A 140 -1.64 -5.54 -16.55
N VAL A 141 -2.35 -6.02 -15.51
CA VAL A 141 -1.84 -5.91 -14.13
C VAL A 141 -1.49 -7.28 -13.57
N GLN A 142 -2.42 -8.24 -13.63
CA GLN A 142 -2.27 -9.59 -13.09
C GLN A 142 -0.97 -10.30 -13.53
N PRO A 143 -0.50 -10.22 -14.80
CA PRO A 143 0.72 -10.90 -15.23
C PRO A 143 2.01 -10.41 -14.56
N HIS A 144 1.96 -9.24 -13.91
CA HIS A 144 3.12 -8.58 -13.30
C HIS A 144 3.06 -8.54 -11.77
N LEU A 145 1.95 -8.97 -11.17
CA LEU A 145 1.84 -9.14 -9.73
C LEU A 145 2.62 -10.38 -9.29
N ASP A 146 3.10 -10.37 -8.06
CA ASP A 146 3.72 -11.54 -7.46
C ASP A 146 2.68 -12.62 -7.12
N ALA A 147 3.12 -13.87 -7.23
CA ALA A 147 2.35 -15.06 -6.85
C ALA A 147 2.19 -15.20 -5.34
#